data_AF-B9TX34-F1
#
_entry.id   AF-B9TX34-F1
#
_cell.length_a   1.000
_cell.length_b   1.000
_cell.length_c   1.000
_cell.angle_alpha   90.00
_cell.angle_beta   90.00
_cell.angle_gamma   90.00
#
_symmetry.space_group_name_H-M   'P 1'
#
loop_
_entity.id
_entity.type
_entity.pdbx_description
1 polymer ?
#
loop_
_entity_poly.entity_id
_entity_poly.type
_entity_poly.pdbx_seq_one_letter_code
_entity_poly.pdbx_strand_id
1 'polypeptide(L)'
;MVPGSEGPARAGSVVADVVFVIEGTANLGPYFEGLRKHYLLPAIEYFNGGPPAETDFGGDYGGTQYSLVVFNTVDCAPESYVQCHAPTSSAYEFVTWLDGIKFMGGGGESCSLIAEGLSTALQLFDDFKKMREQIGQTHRVCLLICNSPPYLLPAVESTTYSGCTTENLVQQIGERGIHFSIVSPRKLPALRLLFEKAAPVGAPTPASTTCPVLARTTSPSGSTARSDAAERGSPGPGPPAGPAAQRHGGRHPHGSHLNPQHPI
;
A
#
# COMPACT_ATOMS: atom_id res chain seq x y z
N MET A 1 -2.89 -41.71 -22.51
CA MET A 1 -2.45 -40.31 -22.38
C MET A 1 -3.66 -39.51 -21.94
N VAL A 2 -3.65 -38.97 -20.72
CA VAL A 2 -4.78 -38.21 -20.16
C VAL A 2 -4.40 -36.72 -20.20
N PRO A 3 -5.22 -35.82 -20.77
CA PRO A 3 -4.96 -34.38 -20.67
C PRO A 3 -4.97 -33.95 -19.21
N GLY A 4 -3.95 -33.20 -18.79
CA GLY A 4 -3.90 -32.63 -17.45
C GLY A 4 -5.02 -31.61 -17.24
N SER A 5 -5.69 -31.67 -16.10
CA SER A 5 -6.66 -30.65 -15.71
C SER A 5 -5.91 -29.37 -15.35
N GLU A 6 -5.94 -28.37 -16.23
CA GLU A 6 -5.54 -27.02 -15.85
C GLU A 6 -6.45 -26.52 -14.72
N GLY A 7 -5.84 -26.15 -13.59
CA GLY A 7 -6.55 -25.46 -12.53
C GLY A 7 -6.99 -24.06 -13.00
N PRO A 8 -7.92 -23.41 -12.28
CA PRO A 8 -8.33 -22.05 -12.63
C PRO A 8 -7.09 -21.14 -12.69
N ALA A 9 -6.94 -20.43 -13.81
CA ALA A 9 -5.77 -19.58 -14.05
C ALA A 9 -5.59 -18.60 -12.88
N ARG A 10 -4.40 -18.60 -12.28
CA ARG A 10 -4.03 -17.60 -11.27
C ARG A 10 -4.27 -16.21 -11.86
N ALA A 11 -4.98 -15.34 -11.15
CA ALA A 11 -5.12 -13.94 -11.54
C ALA A 11 -3.71 -13.38 -11.81
N GLY A 12 -3.48 -12.86 -13.01
CA GLY A 12 -2.15 -12.77 -13.61
C GLY A 12 -1.12 -12.15 -12.65
N SER A 13 -0.08 -12.90 -12.31
CA SER A 13 0.92 -12.52 -11.31
C SER A 13 1.67 -11.28 -11.76
N VAL A 14 1.30 -10.12 -11.22
CA VAL A 14 1.92 -8.84 -11.52
C VAL A 14 3.31 -8.79 -10.89
N VAL A 15 4.34 -9.05 -11.69
CA VAL A 15 5.73 -8.96 -11.27
C VAL A 15 6.04 -7.53 -10.82
N ALA A 16 6.32 -7.36 -9.53
CA ALA A 16 6.49 -6.06 -8.90
C ALA A 16 7.91 -5.82 -8.39
N ASP A 17 8.24 -4.54 -8.17
CA ASP A 17 9.40 -4.08 -7.38
C ASP A 17 8.84 -3.22 -6.26
N VAL A 18 8.95 -3.66 -5.00
CA VAL A 18 8.27 -3.04 -3.86
C VAL A 18 9.28 -2.56 -2.83
N VAL A 19 9.48 -1.25 -2.75
CA VAL A 19 10.33 -0.63 -1.73
C VAL A 19 9.45 -0.12 -0.58
N PHE A 20 9.71 -0.61 0.61
CA PHE A 20 9.14 -0.09 1.86
C PHE A 20 10.14 0.87 2.50
N VAL A 21 9.72 2.11 2.73
CA VAL A 21 10.52 3.19 3.31
C VAL A 21 9.91 3.55 4.66
N ILE A 22 10.54 3.11 5.75
CA ILE A 22 9.94 3.07 7.09
C ILE A 22 10.69 3.98 8.05
N GLU A 23 9.97 4.81 8.80
CA GLU A 23 10.55 5.67 9.84
C GLU A 23 11.00 4.83 11.05
N GLY A 24 12.31 4.71 11.28
CA GLY A 24 12.92 3.93 12.36
C GLY A 24 12.88 4.59 13.75
N THR A 25 12.19 5.72 13.88
CA THR A 25 12.17 6.51 15.13
C THR A 25 11.20 5.95 16.18
N ALA A 26 11.39 6.35 17.44
CA ALA A 26 10.42 6.11 18.50
C ALA A 26 9.03 6.74 18.23
N ASN A 27 8.92 7.69 17.30
CA ASN A 27 7.63 8.30 16.92
C ASN A 27 6.73 7.34 16.14
N LEU A 28 7.29 6.36 15.40
CA LEU A 28 6.49 5.34 14.71
C LEU A 28 6.19 4.11 15.59
N GLY A 29 7.14 3.71 16.44
CA GLY A 29 7.10 2.46 17.23
C GLY A 29 5.76 2.11 17.90
N PRO A 30 5.11 3.00 18.68
CA PRO A 30 3.83 2.74 19.34
C PRO A 30 2.67 2.38 18.41
N TYR A 31 2.80 2.67 17.12
CA TYR A 31 1.80 2.38 16.09
C TYR A 31 2.20 1.22 15.18
N PHE A 32 3.48 0.82 15.18
CA PHE A 32 4.02 -0.05 14.13
C PHE A 32 3.33 -1.41 14.06
N GLU A 33 3.06 -2.09 15.18
CA GLU A 33 2.29 -3.35 15.19
C GLU A 33 0.89 -3.19 14.57
N GLY A 34 0.25 -2.05 14.80
CA GLY A 34 -1.03 -1.70 14.18
C GLY A 34 -0.92 -1.51 12.67
N LEU A 35 0.14 -0.86 12.19
CA LEU A 35 0.39 -0.67 10.76
C LEU A 35 0.80 -2.00 10.08
N ARG A 36 1.71 -2.74 10.72
CA ARG A 36 2.24 -4.04 10.28
C ARG A 36 1.11 -5.01 10.00
N LYS A 37 0.23 -5.21 10.97
CA LYS A 37 -0.92 -6.12 10.89
C LYS A 37 -1.97 -5.73 9.83
N HIS A 38 -2.27 -4.45 9.68
CA HIS A 38 -3.44 -4.01 8.88
C HIS A 38 -3.09 -3.40 7.51
N TYR A 39 -1.81 -3.08 7.25
CA TYR A 39 -1.36 -2.48 6.00
C TYR A 39 -0.14 -3.16 5.38
N LEU A 40 0.94 -3.43 6.14
CA LEU A 40 2.16 -4.00 5.55
C LEU A 40 1.98 -5.48 5.21
N LEU A 41 1.56 -6.32 6.15
CA LEU A 41 1.36 -7.76 5.91
C LEU A 41 0.32 -8.02 4.80
N PRO A 42 -0.85 -7.35 4.74
CA PRO A 42 -1.77 -7.48 3.61
C PRO A 42 -1.21 -7.01 2.25
N ALA A 43 -0.32 -6.01 2.24
CA ALA A 43 0.34 -5.58 1.01
C ALA A 43 1.39 -6.62 0.53
N ILE A 44 2.15 -7.21 1.46
CA ILE A 44 3.11 -8.28 1.16
C ILE A 44 2.36 -9.50 0.63
N GLU A 45 1.32 -9.96 1.33
CA GLU A 45 0.46 -11.08 0.89
C GLU A 45 -0.12 -10.85 -0.52
N TYR A 46 -0.56 -9.62 -0.82
CA TYR A 46 -1.04 -9.24 -2.15
C TYR A 46 0.04 -9.37 -3.24
N PHE A 47 1.26 -8.88 -3.00
CA PHE A 47 2.36 -8.95 -4.00
C PHE A 47 3.05 -10.32 -4.08
N ASN A 48 2.90 -11.15 -3.03
CA ASN A 48 3.37 -12.54 -2.98
C ASN A 48 2.35 -13.52 -3.63
N GLY A 49 1.07 -13.14 -3.66
CA GLY A 49 -0.03 -14.01 -4.11
C GLY A 49 -0.51 -15.01 -3.06
N GLY A 50 -0.20 -14.76 -1.77
CA GLY A 50 -0.53 -15.62 -0.63
C GLY A 50 0.33 -15.28 0.61
N PRO A 51 -0.02 -15.82 1.79
CA PRO A 51 0.73 -15.57 3.02
C PRO A 51 2.22 -15.95 2.90
N PRO A 52 3.15 -15.15 3.45
CA PRO A 52 4.58 -15.47 3.43
C PRO A 52 4.92 -16.82 4.08
N ALA A 53 5.75 -17.62 3.41
CA ALA A 53 6.19 -18.94 3.87
C ALA A 53 7.70 -19.14 3.72
N GLU A 54 8.29 -20.02 4.55
CA GLU A 54 9.73 -20.39 4.49
C GLU A 54 10.14 -21.03 3.16
N THR A 55 9.18 -21.49 2.37
CA THR A 55 9.37 -22.04 1.02
C THR A 55 9.27 -20.98 -0.09
N ASP A 56 9.07 -19.70 0.23
CA ASP A 56 8.95 -18.61 -0.74
C ASP A 56 10.32 -18.23 -1.30
N PHE A 57 10.83 -19.08 -2.18
CA PHE A 57 11.99 -18.83 -3.02
C PHE A 57 11.53 -18.36 -4.40
N GLY A 58 11.38 -17.05 -4.59
CA GLY A 58 11.12 -16.49 -5.91
C GLY A 58 12.34 -16.68 -6.81
N GLY A 59 12.23 -17.53 -7.83
CA GLY A 59 13.33 -17.84 -8.75
C GLY A 59 13.88 -16.63 -9.52
N ASP A 60 15.19 -16.67 -9.76
CA ASP A 60 16.03 -15.81 -10.61
C ASP A 60 15.39 -14.51 -11.11
N TYR A 61 15.20 -13.54 -10.21
CA TYR A 61 14.75 -12.15 -10.44
C TYR A 61 13.38 -11.93 -11.13
N GLY A 62 12.75 -12.99 -11.65
CA GLY A 62 11.47 -12.95 -12.36
C GLY A 62 10.23 -12.89 -11.46
N GLY A 63 10.35 -13.30 -10.20
CA GLY A 63 9.33 -13.08 -9.17
C GLY A 63 9.39 -11.67 -8.56
N THR A 64 8.34 -11.23 -7.86
CA THR A 64 8.31 -9.96 -7.10
C THR A 64 9.59 -9.76 -6.28
N GLN A 65 10.11 -8.53 -6.27
CA GLN A 65 11.23 -8.15 -5.40
C GLN A 65 10.76 -7.22 -4.28
N TYR A 66 11.32 -7.39 -3.09
CA TYR A 66 11.10 -6.56 -1.92
C TYR A 66 12.41 -5.93 -1.45
N SER A 67 12.38 -4.68 -1.00
CA SER A 67 13.50 -4.04 -0.29
C SER A 67 13.00 -3.17 0.86
N LEU A 68 13.77 -3.16 1.96
CA LEU A 68 13.50 -2.38 3.15
C LEU A 68 14.51 -1.24 3.27
N VAL A 69 14.00 -0.02 3.40
CA VAL A 69 14.77 1.17 3.76
C VAL A 69 14.23 1.68 5.10
N VAL A 70 15.05 1.70 6.15
CA VAL A 70 14.69 2.28 7.45
C VAL A 70 15.40 3.62 7.58
N PHE A 71 14.68 4.70 7.83
CA PHE A 71 15.25 6.06 7.91
C PHE A 71 14.91 6.75 9.24
N ASN A 72 15.83 7.58 9.72
CA ASN A 72 15.84 8.08 11.10
C ASN A 72 15.65 9.61 11.17
N THR A 73 16.31 10.23 12.14
CA THR A 73 16.29 11.65 12.52
C THR A 73 17.71 12.13 12.77
N VAL A 74 17.95 13.44 12.80
CA VAL A 74 19.33 13.97 12.94
C VAL A 74 19.98 13.68 14.30
N ASP A 75 19.20 13.19 15.28
CA ASP A 75 19.66 12.78 16.61
C ASP A 75 20.16 11.33 16.68
N CYS A 76 20.08 10.55 15.60
CA CYS A 76 20.43 9.12 15.60
C CYS A 76 21.94 8.81 15.59
N ALA A 77 22.82 9.73 16.02
CA ALA A 77 24.26 9.47 16.06
C ALA A 77 24.62 8.55 17.25
N PRO A 78 25.47 7.51 17.07
CA PRO A 78 26.37 7.28 15.93
C PRO A 78 25.82 6.41 14.78
N GLU A 79 24.56 5.98 14.82
CA GLU A 79 23.91 5.24 13.74
C GLU A 79 23.70 6.09 12.46
N SER A 80 23.63 5.42 11.30
CA SER A 80 23.38 6.06 9.99
C SER A 80 21.97 6.64 9.88
N TYR A 81 21.80 7.69 9.06
CA TYR A 81 20.48 8.26 8.81
C TYR A 81 19.55 7.26 8.10
N VAL A 82 20.11 6.38 7.26
CA VAL A 82 19.41 5.28 6.61
C VAL A 82 20.11 3.93 6.83
N GLN A 83 19.30 2.90 7.05
CA GLN A 83 19.67 1.48 6.93
C GLN A 83 18.96 0.90 5.71
N CYS A 84 19.67 0.17 4.86
CA CYS A 84 19.16 -0.36 3.61
C CYS A 84 19.38 -1.87 3.52
N HIS A 85 18.33 -2.62 3.26
CA HIS A 85 18.37 -4.06 2.97
C HIS A 85 18.34 -4.26 1.45
N ALA A 86 19.18 -5.18 0.97
CA ALA A 86 19.24 -5.53 -0.45
C ALA A 86 17.90 -6.12 -0.95
N PRO A 87 17.64 -6.10 -2.27
CA PRO A 87 16.58 -6.87 -2.90
C PRO A 87 16.53 -8.34 -2.45
N THR A 88 15.35 -8.80 -2.04
CA THR A 88 15.03 -10.24 -1.90
C THR A 88 13.76 -10.59 -2.68
N SER A 89 13.70 -11.83 -3.16
CA SER A 89 12.49 -12.42 -3.72
C SER A 89 11.64 -13.17 -2.69
N SER A 90 12.11 -13.29 -1.45
CA SER A 90 11.42 -14.00 -0.38
C SER A 90 10.60 -13.06 0.49
N ALA A 91 9.28 -13.22 0.45
CA ALA A 91 8.37 -12.48 1.33
C ALA A 91 8.58 -12.82 2.82
N TYR A 92 9.00 -14.05 3.13
CA TYR A 92 9.31 -14.46 4.50
C TYR A 92 10.56 -13.73 5.02
N GLU A 93 11.67 -13.75 4.27
CA GLU A 93 12.89 -13.04 4.64
C GLU A 93 12.61 -11.54 4.86
N PHE A 94 11.87 -10.92 3.95
CA PHE A 94 11.45 -9.53 4.07
C PHE A 94 10.64 -9.24 5.36
N VAL A 95 9.75 -10.16 5.77
CA VAL A 95 9.04 -10.05 7.07
C VAL A 95 10.02 -10.18 8.25
N THR A 96 11.03 -11.05 8.19
CA THR A 96 12.05 -11.11 9.27
C THR A 96 12.82 -9.79 9.43
N TRP A 97 13.01 -9.02 8.35
CA TRP A 97 13.61 -7.69 8.42
C TRP A 97 12.66 -6.65 9.03
N LEU A 98 11.37 -6.66 8.68
CA LEU A 98 10.35 -5.81 9.31
C LEU A 98 10.24 -6.05 10.82
N ASP A 99 10.33 -7.32 11.23
CA ASP A 99 10.27 -7.74 12.63
C ASP A 99 11.54 -7.38 13.41
N GLY A 100 12.65 -7.11 12.70
CA GLY A 100 13.93 -6.67 13.27
C GLY A 100 14.07 -5.16 13.50
N ILE A 101 13.11 -4.33 13.06
CA ILE A 101 13.22 -2.87 13.14
C ILE A 101 13.16 -2.39 14.60
N LYS A 102 14.19 -1.64 15.01
CA LYS A 102 14.30 -1.06 16.36
C LYS A 102 13.88 0.41 16.36
N PHE A 103 12.64 0.67 16.79
CA PHE A 103 12.08 2.02 16.89
C PHE A 103 12.72 2.82 18.04
N MET A 104 13.75 3.61 17.73
CA MET A 104 14.61 4.31 18.70
C MET A 104 14.99 5.71 18.20
N GLY A 105 15.38 6.61 19.10
CA GLY A 105 15.70 8.01 18.73
C GLY A 105 14.49 8.81 18.24
N GLY A 106 14.72 10.06 17.82
CA GLY A 106 13.71 10.96 17.25
C GLY A 106 12.67 11.50 18.24
N GLY A 107 12.74 11.12 19.52
CA GLY A 107 11.76 11.53 20.54
C GLY A 107 11.81 13.01 20.94
N GLY A 108 12.91 13.70 20.62
CA GLY A 108 13.01 15.17 20.71
C GLY A 108 12.66 15.89 19.41
N GLU A 109 12.50 15.16 18.30
CA GLU A 109 12.41 15.70 16.95
C GLU A 109 10.97 15.74 16.44
N SER A 110 10.61 16.83 15.75
CA SER A 110 9.27 17.05 15.19
C SER A 110 9.15 16.69 13.70
N CYS A 111 10.25 16.30 13.07
CA CYS A 111 10.38 15.94 11.66
C CYS A 111 11.25 14.67 11.53
N SER A 112 11.32 14.07 10.33
CA SER A 112 12.18 12.90 10.05
C SER A 112 12.87 12.99 8.69
N LEU A 113 13.94 12.21 8.48
CA LEU A 113 14.83 12.25 7.31
C LEU A 113 14.25 11.51 6.09
N ILE A 114 13.01 11.85 5.74
CA ILE A 114 12.28 11.28 4.57
C ILE A 114 13.07 11.52 3.27
N ALA A 115 13.83 12.62 3.16
CA ALA A 115 14.71 12.88 2.03
C ALA A 115 15.74 11.75 1.84
N GLU A 116 16.46 11.35 2.90
CA GLU A 116 17.44 10.27 2.81
C GLU A 116 16.76 8.96 2.42
N GLY A 117 15.68 8.56 3.13
CA GLY A 117 14.96 7.31 2.86
C GLY A 117 14.41 7.20 1.43
N LEU A 118 13.85 8.28 0.88
CA LEU A 118 13.38 8.30 -0.51
C LEU A 118 14.52 8.38 -1.53
N SER A 119 15.68 8.95 -1.17
CA SER A 119 16.86 8.98 -2.01
C SER A 119 17.49 7.59 -2.18
N THR A 120 17.57 6.81 -1.10
CA THR A 120 17.98 5.40 -1.13
C THR A 120 16.95 4.54 -1.88
N ALA A 121 15.64 4.80 -1.69
CA ALA A 121 14.59 4.10 -2.43
C ALA A 121 14.71 4.31 -3.95
N LEU A 122 15.05 5.52 -4.41
CA LEU A 122 15.27 5.78 -5.84
C LEU A 122 16.52 5.06 -6.38
N GLN A 123 17.58 4.89 -5.60
CA GLN A 123 18.74 4.06 -5.99
C GLN A 123 18.34 2.59 -6.15
N LEU A 124 17.54 2.04 -5.22
CA LEU A 124 16.98 0.68 -5.37
C LEU A 124 16.17 0.53 -6.66
N PHE A 125 15.37 1.53 -7.07
CA PHE A 125 14.68 1.51 -8.37
C PHE A 125 15.61 1.62 -9.59
N ASP A 126 16.76 2.28 -9.48
CA ASP A 126 17.78 2.26 -10.52
C ASP A 126 18.46 0.87 -10.61
N ASP A 127 18.64 0.17 -9.49
CA ASP A 127 19.22 -1.17 -9.43
C ASP A 127 18.24 -2.26 -9.89
N PHE A 128 16.96 -2.20 -9.50
CA PHE A 128 15.90 -3.04 -10.06
C PHE A 128 15.86 -2.92 -11.59
N LYS A 129 15.99 -1.71 -12.12
CA LYS A 129 16.01 -1.47 -13.57
C LYS A 129 17.19 -2.19 -14.25
N LYS A 130 18.39 -2.18 -13.66
CA LYS A 130 19.58 -2.90 -14.18
C LYS A 130 19.37 -4.41 -14.12
N MET A 131 18.90 -4.93 -12.98
CA MET A 131 18.67 -6.38 -12.80
C MET A 131 17.58 -6.92 -13.76
N ARG A 132 16.62 -6.09 -14.15
CA ARG A 132 15.48 -6.47 -15.01
C ARG A 132 15.62 -6.12 -16.48
N GLU A 133 16.81 -5.72 -16.95
CA GLU A 133 17.09 -5.44 -18.37
C GLU A 133 16.74 -6.61 -19.30
N GLN A 134 16.79 -7.86 -18.81
CA GLN A 134 16.44 -9.07 -19.56
C GLN A 134 14.98 -9.54 -19.35
N ILE A 135 14.27 -8.99 -18.36
CA ILE A 135 12.98 -9.52 -17.85
C ILE A 135 11.80 -8.64 -18.29
N GLY A 136 12.01 -7.35 -18.50
CA GLY A 136 11.02 -6.41 -19.04
C GLY A 136 10.45 -5.42 -18.02
N GLN A 137 9.29 -4.83 -18.33
CA GLN A 137 8.66 -3.84 -17.45
C GLN A 137 7.87 -4.48 -16.31
N THR A 138 7.96 -3.85 -15.14
CA THR A 138 7.44 -4.35 -13.86
C THR A 138 6.70 -3.28 -13.08
N HIS A 139 5.82 -3.71 -12.18
CA HIS A 139 4.99 -2.82 -11.36
C HIS A 139 5.77 -2.29 -10.16
N ARG A 140 6.38 -1.12 -10.32
CA ARG A 140 7.24 -0.48 -9.31
C ARG A 140 6.40 0.29 -8.30
N VAL A 141 6.56 0.01 -7.00
CA VAL A 141 5.74 0.55 -5.90
C VAL A 141 6.63 1.05 -4.78
N CYS A 142 6.44 2.30 -4.37
CA CYS A 142 7.16 2.92 -3.26
C CYS A 142 6.18 3.24 -2.12
N LEU A 143 6.35 2.56 -0.98
CA LEU A 143 5.48 2.67 0.19
C LEU A 143 6.23 3.41 1.31
N LEU A 144 5.80 4.64 1.62
CA LEU A 144 6.34 5.43 2.73
C LEU A 144 5.50 5.19 3.99
N ILE A 145 6.11 4.64 5.04
CA ILE A 145 5.48 4.38 6.34
C ILE A 145 6.14 5.31 7.36
N CYS A 146 5.44 6.36 7.79
CA CYS A 146 6.00 7.36 8.72
C CYS A 146 4.94 7.99 9.61
N ASN A 147 5.35 8.52 10.76
CA ASN A 147 4.49 9.29 11.67
C ASN A 147 4.93 10.75 11.82
N SER A 148 6.04 11.15 11.19
CA SER A 148 6.59 12.51 11.23
C SER A 148 6.58 13.19 9.85
N PRO A 149 6.48 14.52 9.77
CA PRO A 149 6.68 15.28 8.53
C PRO A 149 8.17 15.27 8.10
N PRO A 150 8.49 15.58 6.84
CA PRO A 150 9.89 15.67 6.40
C PRO A 150 10.60 16.86 7.04
N TYR A 151 11.91 16.73 7.30
CA TYR A 151 12.77 17.91 7.41
C TYR A 151 12.80 18.69 6.10
N LEU A 152 13.01 20.01 6.20
CA LEU A 152 13.32 20.87 5.04
C LEU A 152 14.83 20.82 4.70
N LEU A 153 15.41 19.62 4.77
CA LEU A 153 16.80 19.34 4.44
C LEU A 153 16.84 18.48 3.15
N PRO A 154 17.82 18.68 2.26
CA PRO A 154 18.06 17.78 1.14
C PRO A 154 18.72 16.48 1.62
N ALA A 155 18.64 15.43 0.81
CA ALA A 155 19.39 14.20 1.02
C ALA A 155 20.91 14.44 0.91
N VAL A 156 21.71 13.79 1.77
CA VAL A 156 23.17 13.87 1.79
C VAL A 156 23.89 12.52 1.80
N GLU A 157 23.28 11.43 2.28
CA GLU A 157 23.92 10.10 2.28
C GLU A 157 23.93 9.47 0.87
N SER A 158 22.92 9.75 0.05
CA SER A 158 22.80 9.19 -1.30
C SER A 158 23.72 9.88 -2.32
N THR A 159 24.75 9.18 -2.80
CA THR A 159 25.68 9.69 -3.84
C THR A 159 24.96 10.13 -5.12
N THR A 160 23.89 9.44 -5.52
CA THR A 160 23.18 9.68 -6.79
C THR A 160 22.18 10.83 -6.68
N TYR A 161 21.59 11.02 -5.50
CA TYR A 161 20.48 11.96 -5.27
C TYR A 161 20.82 13.07 -4.25
N SER A 162 22.09 13.22 -3.92
CA SER A 162 22.60 14.28 -3.04
C SER A 162 22.10 15.66 -3.47
N GLY A 163 21.69 16.48 -2.51
CA GLY A 163 21.10 17.80 -2.76
C GLY A 163 19.63 17.80 -3.17
N CYS A 164 19.00 16.64 -3.42
CA CYS A 164 17.57 16.58 -3.70
C CYS A 164 16.72 16.77 -2.44
N THR A 165 15.75 17.67 -2.49
CA THR A 165 14.71 17.80 -1.45
C THR A 165 13.72 16.66 -1.52
N THR A 166 12.99 16.40 -0.41
CA THR A 166 11.88 15.44 -0.37
C THR A 166 10.89 15.62 -1.52
N GLU A 167 10.54 16.86 -1.87
CA GLU A 167 9.62 17.14 -2.98
C GLU A 167 10.20 16.78 -4.36
N ASN A 168 11.49 17.00 -4.58
CA ASN A 168 12.18 16.65 -5.83
C ASN A 168 12.28 15.12 -6.01
N LEU A 169 12.51 14.39 -4.90
CA LEU A 169 12.55 12.93 -4.89
C LEU A 169 11.15 12.35 -5.18
N VAL A 170 10.13 12.86 -4.51
CA VAL A 170 8.72 12.47 -4.71
C VAL A 170 8.22 12.80 -6.11
N GLN A 171 8.64 13.93 -6.69
CA GLN A 171 8.35 14.25 -8.09
C GLN A 171 9.00 13.23 -9.05
N GLN A 172 10.28 12.90 -8.86
CA GLN A 172 10.96 11.89 -9.67
C GLN A 172 10.32 10.50 -9.56
N ILE A 173 9.83 10.11 -8.38
CA ILE A 173 9.07 8.85 -8.20
C ILE A 173 7.84 8.84 -9.12
N GLY A 174 7.04 9.93 -9.13
CA GLY A 174 5.89 10.08 -10.02
C GLY A 174 6.25 10.11 -11.51
N GLU A 175 7.25 10.91 -11.90
CA GLU A 175 7.71 11.05 -13.29
C GLU A 175 8.28 9.75 -13.88
N ARG A 176 8.90 8.91 -13.04
CA ARG A 176 9.40 7.57 -13.43
C ARG A 176 8.28 6.53 -13.53
N GLY A 177 7.03 6.88 -13.22
CA GLY A 177 5.90 5.94 -13.17
C GLY A 177 6.03 4.91 -12.05
N ILE A 178 6.60 5.30 -10.91
CA ILE A 178 6.66 4.47 -9.70
C ILE A 178 5.43 4.81 -8.85
N HIS A 179 4.68 3.79 -8.43
CA HIS A 179 3.44 3.97 -7.70
C HIS A 179 3.70 4.34 -6.23
N PHE A 180 3.70 5.65 -5.93
CA PHE A 180 3.89 6.16 -4.57
C PHE A 180 2.61 6.01 -3.74
N SER A 181 2.74 5.61 -2.47
CA SER A 181 1.66 5.64 -1.48
C SER A 181 2.23 5.83 -0.07
N ILE A 182 1.45 6.44 0.82
CA ILE A 182 1.88 6.79 2.18
C ILE A 182 0.92 6.19 3.20
N VAL A 183 1.47 5.55 4.23
CA VAL A 183 0.76 5.02 5.39
C VAL A 183 1.23 5.78 6.62
N SER A 184 0.34 6.50 7.30
CA SER A 184 0.70 7.27 8.50
C SER A 184 -0.35 7.14 9.60
N PRO A 185 0.02 6.93 10.88
CA PRO A 185 -0.92 6.93 11.99
C PRO A 185 -1.71 8.25 12.15
N ARG A 186 -1.17 9.36 11.62
CA ARG A 186 -1.72 10.72 11.76
C ARG A 186 -1.92 11.38 10.40
N LYS A 187 -2.94 12.23 10.30
CA LYS A 187 -3.18 13.06 9.10
C LYS A 187 -2.25 14.27 9.12
N LEU A 188 -1.09 14.12 8.50
CA LEU A 188 -0.10 15.19 8.35
C LEU A 188 -0.27 15.90 6.99
N PRO A 189 -0.57 17.22 6.95
CA PRO A 189 -0.75 17.95 5.69
C PRO A 189 0.48 17.88 4.76
N ALA A 190 1.69 17.89 5.33
CA ALA A 190 2.93 17.75 4.55
C ALA A 190 2.97 16.41 3.77
N LEU A 191 2.61 15.29 4.40
CA LEU A 191 2.56 13.98 3.72
C LEU A 191 1.47 13.95 2.64
N ARG A 192 0.33 14.61 2.87
CA ARG A 192 -0.71 14.75 1.83
C ARG A 192 -0.17 15.49 0.59
N LEU A 193 0.56 16.59 0.79
CA LEU A 193 1.18 17.32 -0.31
C LEU A 193 2.19 16.46 -1.09
N LEU A 194 2.99 15.63 -0.41
CA LEU A 194 3.88 14.67 -1.09
C LEU A 194 3.10 13.63 -1.93
N PHE A 195 2.00 13.07 -1.39
CA PHE A 195 1.18 12.11 -2.13
C PHE A 195 0.45 12.73 -3.35
N GLU A 196 0.12 14.01 -3.27
CA GLU A 196 -0.43 14.79 -4.38
C GLU A 196 0.66 15.19 -5.38
N LYS A 197 1.90 15.48 -4.92
CA LYS A 197 3.08 15.77 -5.74
C LYS A 197 3.53 14.59 -6.62
N ALA A 198 3.40 13.35 -6.14
CA ALA A 198 3.69 12.14 -6.92
C ALA A 198 2.58 11.76 -7.94
N ALA A 199 1.56 12.59 -8.12
CA ALA A 199 0.50 12.32 -9.09
C ALA A 199 1.04 12.33 -10.54
N PRO A 200 0.68 11.35 -11.38
CA PRO A 200 0.70 11.54 -12.82
C PRO A 200 -0.14 12.77 -13.18
N VAL A 201 0.38 13.64 -14.05
CA VAL A 201 -0.29 14.88 -14.45
C VAL A 201 -1.66 14.56 -15.06
N GLY A 202 -2.73 15.10 -14.47
CA GLY A 202 -4.12 14.83 -14.87
C GLY A 202 -4.83 13.69 -14.13
N ALA A 203 -4.15 12.99 -13.19
CA ALA A 203 -4.85 12.05 -12.30
C ALA A 203 -5.86 12.78 -11.39
N PRO A 204 -7.07 12.24 -11.17
CA PRO A 204 -8.06 12.86 -10.30
C PRO A 204 -7.54 12.96 -8.86
N THR A 205 -7.81 14.09 -8.20
CA THR A 205 -7.51 14.25 -6.78
C THR A 205 -8.34 13.25 -5.95
N PRO A 206 -7.75 12.55 -4.97
CA PRO A 206 -8.51 11.69 -4.09
C PRO A 206 -9.58 12.50 -3.35
N ALA A 207 -10.80 11.97 -3.29
CA ALA A 207 -11.82 12.50 -2.39
C ALA A 207 -11.29 12.54 -0.96
N SER A 208 -11.79 13.46 -0.13
CA SER A 208 -11.30 13.70 1.23
C SER A 208 -11.72 12.61 2.23
N THR A 209 -11.26 11.39 1.99
CA THR A 209 -11.57 10.19 2.78
C THR A 209 -10.97 10.29 4.18
N THR A 210 -11.68 9.76 5.18
CA THR A 210 -11.27 9.81 6.59
C THR A 210 -10.15 8.84 6.97
N CYS A 211 -9.66 8.01 6.04
CA CYS A 211 -8.63 7.01 6.27
C CYS A 211 -7.23 7.59 6.62
N PRO A 212 -6.38 6.83 7.33
CA PRO A 212 -4.97 7.16 7.57
C PRO A 212 -4.03 6.77 6.39
N VAL A 213 -4.54 6.04 5.40
CA VAL A 213 -3.79 5.59 4.22
C VAL A 213 -4.05 6.52 3.05
N LEU A 214 -2.97 7.03 2.46
CA LEU A 214 -2.95 7.71 1.17
C LEU A 214 -2.44 6.72 0.12
N ALA A 215 -3.37 5.96 -0.47
CA ALA A 215 -3.09 5.02 -1.54
C ALA A 215 -3.99 5.28 -2.74
N ARG A 216 -3.46 5.01 -3.94
CA ARG A 216 -4.23 4.90 -5.19
C ARG A 216 -4.51 3.43 -5.45
N THR A 217 -5.74 3.10 -5.84
CA THR A 217 -6.10 1.75 -6.29
C THR A 217 -5.91 1.68 -7.81
N THR A 218 -4.89 0.98 -8.28
CA THR A 218 -4.68 0.70 -9.71
C THR A 218 -5.64 -0.39 -10.18
N SER A 219 -6.78 0.01 -10.73
CA SER A 219 -7.63 -0.92 -11.48
C SER A 219 -6.95 -1.31 -12.80
N PRO A 220 -6.89 -2.60 -13.17
CA PRO A 220 -6.37 -3.03 -14.47
C PRO A 220 -7.39 -2.71 -15.57
N SER A 221 -7.39 -1.46 -16.04
CA SER A 221 -8.31 -0.96 -17.06
C SER A 221 -7.97 -1.50 -18.46
N GLY A 222 -8.36 -2.74 -18.73
CA GLY A 222 -8.24 -3.38 -20.03
C GLY A 222 -9.27 -2.87 -21.05
N SER A 223 -8.81 -2.71 -22.30
CA SER A 223 -9.59 -2.42 -23.52
C SER A 223 -10.31 -1.07 -23.63
N THR A 224 -10.16 -0.44 -24.80
CA THR A 224 -10.89 0.75 -25.20
C THR A 224 -12.29 0.40 -25.70
N ALA A 225 -13.34 0.85 -25.01
CA ALA A 225 -14.70 0.88 -25.55
C ALA A 225 -14.93 2.21 -26.27
N ARG A 226 -15.24 2.17 -27.58
CA ARG A 226 -15.66 3.36 -28.33
C ARG A 226 -17.08 3.76 -27.93
N SER A 227 -17.31 5.06 -27.78
CA SER A 227 -18.65 5.63 -27.66
C SER A 227 -19.26 5.90 -29.04
N ASP A 228 -20.03 4.96 -29.57
CA ASP A 228 -20.96 5.21 -30.68
C ASP A 228 -22.39 5.31 -30.13
N ALA A 229 -23.16 6.29 -30.61
CA ALA A 229 -24.49 6.61 -30.09
C ALA A 229 -25.58 5.90 -30.90
N ALA A 230 -26.56 5.31 -30.20
CA ALA A 230 -27.74 4.70 -30.83
C ALA A 230 -29.04 5.04 -30.05
N GLU A 231 -30.00 5.57 -30.78
CA GLU A 231 -31.32 6.07 -30.36
C GLU A 231 -32.28 4.99 -29.86
N ARG A 232 -32.97 5.25 -28.73
CA ARG A 232 -34.35 4.85 -28.30
C ARG A 232 -34.53 5.15 -26.81
N GLY A 233 -35.72 5.39 -26.26
CA GLY A 233 -37.06 5.53 -26.85
C GLY A 233 -38.11 5.61 -25.72
N SER A 234 -39.05 6.56 -25.78
CA SER A 234 -39.92 6.90 -24.64
C SER A 234 -41.01 5.85 -24.33
N PRO A 235 -41.23 5.47 -23.05
CA PRO A 235 -42.43 4.74 -22.63
C PRO A 235 -43.59 5.70 -22.27
N GLY A 236 -44.82 5.32 -22.64
CA GLY A 236 -46.05 6.07 -22.37
C GLY A 236 -46.75 5.73 -21.03
N PRO A 237 -47.94 6.30 -20.78
CA PRO A 237 -48.65 6.21 -19.49
C PRO A 237 -49.39 4.88 -19.27
N GLY A 238 -49.58 4.51 -18.00
CA GLY A 238 -50.30 3.30 -17.57
C GLY A 238 -51.58 3.57 -16.77
N PRO A 239 -52.66 2.80 -16.98
CA PRO A 239 -53.85 2.73 -16.11
C PRO A 239 -54.13 1.28 -15.61
N PRO A 240 -55.22 1.02 -14.85
CA PRO A 240 -55.62 1.61 -13.56
C PRO A 240 -55.73 0.49 -12.47
N ALA A 241 -56.33 0.78 -11.30
CA ALA A 241 -56.23 -0.08 -10.09
C ALA A 241 -57.55 -0.72 -9.59
N GLY A 242 -57.42 -1.79 -8.79
CA GLY A 242 -58.44 -2.33 -7.86
C GLY A 242 -58.87 -3.79 -8.13
N PRO A 243 -59.58 -4.47 -7.19
CA PRO A 243 -59.99 -4.07 -5.83
C PRO A 243 -59.37 -4.97 -4.71
N ALA A 244 -59.83 -4.85 -3.45
CA ALA A 244 -59.20 -5.47 -2.28
C ALA A 244 -60.12 -6.31 -1.35
N ALA A 245 -59.53 -7.31 -0.68
CA ALA A 245 -60.00 -8.09 0.49
C ALA A 245 -58.81 -8.96 0.98
N GLN A 246 -58.65 -9.50 2.20
CA GLN A 246 -59.29 -9.40 3.54
C GLN A 246 -58.15 -9.80 4.57
N ARG A 247 -58.27 -10.05 5.88
CA ARG A 247 -59.37 -10.29 6.85
C ARG A 247 -58.89 -9.96 8.30
N HIS A 248 -59.73 -10.21 9.32
CA HIS A 248 -59.38 -10.13 10.75
C HIS A 248 -58.91 -11.49 11.36
N GLY A 249 -58.05 -11.43 12.39
CA GLY A 249 -58.53 -11.62 13.78
C GLY A 249 -57.96 -12.73 14.68
N GLY A 250 -57.23 -12.34 15.75
CA GLY A 250 -57.05 -13.09 17.02
C GLY A 250 -56.09 -14.29 17.02
N ARG A 251 -55.73 -14.91 18.17
CA ARG A 251 -55.79 -14.50 19.61
C ARG A 251 -54.92 -15.47 20.46
N HIS A 252 -54.05 -14.95 21.34
CA HIS A 252 -53.27 -15.70 22.37
C HIS A 252 -54.15 -16.16 23.57
N PRO A 253 -53.75 -17.08 24.51
CA PRO A 253 -52.39 -17.26 25.09
C PRO A 253 -51.99 -18.71 25.50
N HIS A 254 -51.15 -18.84 26.56
CA HIS A 254 -50.53 -20.02 27.23
C HIS A 254 -49.17 -20.50 26.65
N GLY A 255 -48.06 -20.62 27.42
CA GLY A 255 -47.66 -19.87 28.63
C GLY A 255 -47.31 -20.69 29.91
N SER A 256 -46.03 -21.04 30.12
CA SER A 256 -45.46 -21.43 31.44
C SER A 256 -43.91 -21.60 31.44
N HIS A 257 -43.22 -21.00 32.43
CA HIS A 257 -41.86 -21.29 32.96
C HIS A 257 -40.62 -21.19 32.01
N LEU A 258 -39.51 -20.50 32.33
CA LEU A 258 -38.55 -20.55 33.47
C LEU A 258 -37.70 -21.85 33.50
N ASN A 259 -36.36 -21.85 33.65
CA ASN A 259 -35.33 -20.80 33.61
C ASN A 259 -33.91 -21.45 33.58
N PRO A 260 -32.95 -21.01 32.75
CA PRO A 260 -31.53 -21.41 32.87
C PRO A 260 -30.63 -20.23 33.29
N GLN A 261 -29.93 -20.35 34.44
CA GLN A 261 -28.86 -19.41 34.82
C GLN A 261 -27.49 -19.91 34.34
N HIS A 262 -26.64 -18.95 33.95
CA HIS A 262 -25.25 -19.19 33.52
C HIS A 262 -24.30 -19.49 34.69
N PRO A 263 -23.13 -20.11 34.43
CA PRO A 263 -22.12 -20.36 35.44
C PRO A 263 -21.24 -19.12 35.74
N ILE A 264 -20.76 -19.10 36.99
CA ILE A 264 -19.53 -18.48 37.54
C ILE A 264 -19.04 -17.20 36.83
#